data_AF-A0A355UME0-F1
#
_entry.id   AF-A0A355UME0-F1
#
_cell.length_a   1.000
_cell.length_b   1.000
_cell.length_c   1.000
_cell.angle_alpha   90.00
_cell.angle_beta   90.00
_cell.angle_gamma   90.00
#
_symmetry.space_group_name_H-M   'P 1'
#
loop_
_entity.id
_entity.type
_entity.pdbx_description
1 polymer ?
#
loop_
_entity_poly.entity_id
_entity_poly.type
_entity_poly.pdbx_seq_one_letter_code
_entity_poly.pdbx_strand_id
1 'polypeptide(L)'
;MVTKFQKFLEKSDLAESTVRSYVWTVNHFMAQYERVDKENLLAYKGFLVEHFKPQTVNLRLQALNKYLEFTNKEKLKLKFIKVQQKNFLENVISDADYKFLKTKLKNDGYTDWYFVVWFLGATGARISELLQIKAEHIEIGYLDMYTKGGKIRRLYIPKKLREEARKWLKQKEISSGYIFRNRFGDRISARGIAQQLKFFAEKYGLNKKVIYPHSFRHRFAKNFLEKFNDIALLADLMGHESIETTRIYLRRTASEQQTIVDKVVTW
;
A
#
# COMPACT_ATOMS: atom_id res chain seq x y z
N MET A 1 9.46 32.17 4.03
CA MET A 1 8.00 31.93 3.86
C MET A 1 7.63 30.45 3.99
N VAL A 2 8.40 29.52 3.39
CA VAL A 2 8.11 28.07 3.44
C VAL A 2 8.20 27.46 4.84
N THR A 3 9.09 27.94 5.71
CA THR A 3 9.15 27.50 7.13
C THR A 3 7.86 27.80 7.90
N LYS A 4 7.18 28.91 7.59
CA LYS A 4 5.87 29.24 8.19
C LYS A 4 4.78 28.31 7.66
N PHE A 5 4.84 27.96 6.37
CA PHE A 5 3.93 26.98 5.77
C PHE A 5 4.13 25.58 6.35
N GLN A 6 5.37 25.15 6.58
CA GLN A 6 5.65 23.88 7.25
C GLN A 6 5.00 23.83 8.64
N LYS A 7 5.23 24.85 9.48
CA LYS A 7 4.59 24.93 10.81
C LYS A 7 3.07 24.93 10.74
N PHE A 8 2.48 25.56 9.71
CA PHE A 8 1.04 25.52 9.46
C PHE A 8 0.54 24.10 9.14
N LEU A 9 1.27 23.36 8.31
CA LEU A 9 0.94 21.97 7.98
C LEU A 9 1.12 21.02 9.18
N GLU A 10 2.15 21.23 10.00
CA GLU A 10 2.40 20.42 11.22
C GLU A 10 1.31 20.61 12.28
N LYS A 11 0.67 21.78 12.31
CA LYS A 11 -0.51 22.04 13.16
C LYS A 11 -1.80 21.44 12.59
N SER A 12 -1.76 20.95 11.35
CA SER A 12 -2.88 20.26 10.71
C SER A 12 -2.77 18.75 10.97
N ASP A 13 -3.87 18.02 10.86
CA ASP A 13 -3.93 16.55 11.08
C ASP A 13 -3.35 15.74 9.88
N LEU A 14 -2.22 16.21 9.34
CA LEU A 14 -1.54 15.63 8.19
C LEU A 14 -0.40 14.72 8.65
N ALA A 15 -0.23 13.61 7.94
CA ALA A 15 0.92 12.74 8.16
C ALA A 15 2.23 13.47 7.84
N GLU A 16 3.28 13.20 8.62
CA GLU A 16 4.62 13.80 8.45
C GLU A 16 5.18 13.62 7.03
N SER A 17 4.91 12.47 6.39
CA SER A 17 5.28 12.21 5.00
C SER A 17 4.54 13.13 4.02
N THR A 18 3.27 13.44 4.27
CA THR A 18 2.49 14.41 3.48
C THR A 18 3.04 15.82 3.67
N VAL A 19 3.36 16.22 4.91
CA VAL A 19 3.98 17.52 5.20
C VAL A 19 5.28 17.69 4.41
N ARG A 20 6.18 16.70 4.49
CA ARG A 20 7.44 16.70 3.72
C ARG A 20 7.21 16.83 2.22
N SER A 21 6.28 16.05 1.65
CA SER A 21 5.96 16.13 0.23
C SER A 21 5.43 17.50 -0.18
N TYR A 22 4.63 18.13 0.67
CA TYR A 22 4.04 19.44 0.38
C TYR A 22 5.09 20.54 0.42
N VAL A 23 5.89 20.57 1.49
CA VAL A 23 6.99 21.51 1.66
C VAL A 23 7.98 21.40 0.50
N TRP A 24 8.37 20.17 0.14
CA TRP A 24 9.25 19.94 -1.00
C TRP A 24 8.67 20.50 -2.30
N THR A 25 7.37 20.27 -2.55
CA THR A 25 6.72 20.74 -3.78
C THR A 25 6.71 22.27 -3.88
N VAL A 26 6.41 22.95 -2.77
CA VAL A 26 6.41 24.41 -2.72
C VAL A 26 7.82 24.96 -2.90
N ASN A 27 8.83 24.38 -2.25
CA ASN A 27 10.23 24.76 -2.47
C ASN A 27 10.65 24.58 -3.93
N HIS A 28 10.28 23.46 -4.54
CA HIS A 28 10.60 23.20 -5.94
C HIS A 28 9.93 24.23 -6.88
N PHE A 29 8.68 24.63 -6.60
CA PHE A 29 8.04 25.71 -7.35
C PHE A 29 8.77 27.05 -7.16
N MET A 30 9.06 27.43 -5.92
CA MET A 30 9.69 28.72 -5.60
C MET A 30 11.13 28.83 -6.10
N ALA A 31 11.82 27.70 -6.30
CA ALA A 31 13.15 27.66 -6.89
C ALA A 31 13.14 27.92 -8.42
N GLN A 32 11.98 27.86 -9.06
CA GLN A 32 11.83 28.00 -10.52
C GLN A 32 11.08 29.27 -10.90
N TYR A 33 10.26 29.81 -10.00
CA TYR A 33 9.41 30.96 -10.27
C TYR A 33 9.50 31.98 -9.14
N GLU A 34 9.77 33.23 -9.49
CA GLU A 34 9.89 34.34 -8.53
C GLU A 34 8.53 34.77 -7.95
N ARG A 35 7.44 34.55 -8.70
CA ARG A 35 6.10 35.04 -8.37
C ARG A 35 5.07 33.92 -8.39
N VAL A 36 4.19 33.94 -7.39
CA VAL A 36 3.02 33.05 -7.30
C VAL A 36 1.82 33.74 -7.96
N ASP A 37 1.70 33.55 -9.27
CA ASP A 37 0.60 34.03 -10.11
C ASP A 37 0.04 32.91 -11.00
N LYS A 38 -1.04 33.20 -11.73
CA LYS A 38 -1.75 32.21 -12.54
C LYS A 38 -0.89 31.64 -13.66
N GLU A 39 -0.03 32.47 -14.26
CA GLU A 39 0.82 32.10 -15.39
C GLU A 39 1.87 31.07 -14.96
N ASN A 40 2.64 31.39 -13.92
CA ASN A 40 3.68 30.50 -13.38
C ASN A 40 3.09 29.20 -12.81
N LEU A 41 1.93 29.27 -12.16
CA LEU A 41 1.22 28.10 -11.66
C LEU A 41 0.78 27.15 -12.80
N LEU A 42 0.33 27.70 -13.94
CA LEU A 42 -0.03 26.91 -15.11
C LEU A 42 1.20 26.35 -15.83
N ALA A 43 2.27 27.13 -15.99
CA ALA A 43 3.54 26.67 -16.54
C ALA A 43 4.11 25.50 -15.73
N TYR A 44 4.12 25.63 -14.40
CA TYR A 44 4.56 24.55 -13.53
C TYR A 44 3.66 23.32 -13.62
N LYS A 45 2.33 23.49 -13.71
CA LYS A 45 1.43 22.36 -13.96
C LYS A 45 1.76 21.65 -15.28
N GLY A 46 2.06 22.40 -16.35
CA GLY A 46 2.50 21.84 -17.63
C GLY A 46 3.76 20.98 -17.47
N PHE A 47 4.80 21.55 -16.87
CA PHE A 47 6.03 20.84 -16.54
C PHE A 47 5.76 19.55 -15.73
N LEU A 48 4.89 19.61 -14.73
CA LEU A 48 4.54 18.44 -13.93
C LEU A 48 3.89 17.34 -14.77
N VAL A 49 2.99 17.69 -15.68
CA VAL A 49 2.28 16.74 -16.56
C VAL A 49 3.24 16.05 -17.52
N GLU A 50 4.25 16.77 -18.04
CA GLU A 50 5.24 16.21 -18.96
C GLU A 50 6.20 15.23 -18.28
N HIS A 51 6.55 15.47 -17.02
CA HIS A 51 7.64 14.75 -16.34
C HIS A 51 7.17 13.70 -15.32
N PHE A 52 5.91 13.74 -14.89
CA PHE A 52 5.43 12.90 -13.79
C PHE A 52 4.12 12.18 -14.11
N LYS A 53 3.92 11.03 -13.46
CA LYS A 53 2.67 10.27 -13.54
C LYS A 53 1.51 11.09 -12.97
N PRO A 54 0.28 10.88 -13.48
CA PRO A 54 -0.83 11.74 -13.11
C PRO A 54 -1.14 11.83 -11.61
N GLN A 55 -0.95 10.74 -10.86
CA GLN A 55 -1.12 10.70 -9.40
C GLN A 55 -0.10 11.61 -8.69
N THR A 56 1.15 11.60 -9.15
CA THR A 56 2.21 12.47 -8.63
C THR A 56 1.91 13.94 -8.94
N VAL A 57 1.42 14.24 -10.14
CA VAL A 57 0.98 15.59 -10.51
C VAL A 57 -0.11 16.05 -9.55
N ASN A 58 -1.17 15.27 -9.35
CA ASN A 58 -2.28 15.64 -8.47
C ASN A 58 -1.83 15.83 -7.01
N LEU A 59 -0.91 15.01 -6.50
CA LEU A 59 -0.33 15.21 -5.16
C LEU A 59 0.40 16.57 -5.06
N ARG A 60 1.18 16.92 -6.08
CA ARG A 60 1.91 18.20 -6.13
C ARG A 60 0.97 19.40 -6.31
N LEU A 61 -0.07 19.26 -7.13
CA LEU A 61 -1.12 20.27 -7.26
C LEU A 61 -1.87 20.46 -5.94
N GLN A 62 -2.10 19.39 -5.17
CA GLN A 62 -2.73 19.46 -3.86
C GLN A 62 -1.84 20.23 -2.87
N ALA A 63 -0.52 20.00 -2.89
CA ALA A 63 0.44 20.75 -2.11
C ALA A 63 0.39 22.26 -2.43
N LEU A 64 0.40 22.62 -3.72
CA LEU A 64 0.31 24.01 -4.16
C LEU A 64 -1.03 24.64 -3.78
N ASN A 65 -2.14 23.95 -3.96
CA ASN A 65 -3.45 24.45 -3.55
C ASN A 65 -3.51 24.70 -2.05
N LYS A 66 -2.90 23.83 -1.23
CA LYS A 66 -2.79 24.03 0.23
C LYS A 66 -1.92 25.23 0.58
N TYR A 67 -0.87 25.48 -0.18
CA TYR A 67 -0.03 26.67 -0.03
C TYR A 67 -0.75 27.97 -0.45
N LEU A 68 -1.58 27.91 -1.49
CA LEU A 68 -2.43 29.03 -1.91
C LEU A 68 -3.50 29.36 -0.86
N GLU A 69 -4.07 28.38 -0.17
CA GLU A 69 -4.92 28.61 1.00
C GLU A 69 -4.14 29.34 2.10
N PHE A 70 -2.96 28.83 2.47
CA PHE A 70 -2.12 29.44 3.49
C PHE A 70 -1.73 30.90 3.18
N THR A 71 -1.64 31.26 1.90
CA THR A 71 -1.29 32.61 1.44
C THR A 71 -2.50 33.45 1.02
N ASN A 72 -3.73 33.01 1.32
CA ASN A 72 -4.99 33.68 0.97
C ASN A 72 -5.18 33.95 -0.55
N LYS A 73 -4.63 33.07 -1.39
CA LYS A 73 -4.69 33.13 -2.87
C LYS A 73 -5.57 32.04 -3.47
N GLU A 74 -6.66 31.69 -2.79
CA GLU A 74 -7.52 30.55 -3.18
C GLU A 74 -8.09 30.64 -4.60
N LYS A 75 -8.30 31.86 -5.11
CA LYS A 75 -8.74 32.11 -6.49
C LYS A 75 -7.77 31.57 -7.55
N LEU A 76 -6.51 31.30 -7.18
CA LEU A 76 -5.48 30.76 -8.06
C LEU A 76 -5.37 29.23 -8.01
N LYS A 77 -6.23 28.53 -7.24
CA LYS A 77 -6.18 27.07 -7.11
C LYS A 77 -6.23 26.36 -8.47
N LEU A 78 -5.33 25.40 -8.64
CA LEU A 78 -5.20 24.60 -9.85
C LEU A 78 -6.19 23.42 -9.81
N LYS A 79 -6.88 23.21 -10.93
CA LYS A 79 -7.69 21.99 -11.12
C LYS A 79 -6.78 20.77 -11.24
N PHE A 80 -7.17 19.69 -10.56
CA PHE A 80 -6.55 18.38 -10.72
C PHE A 80 -6.74 17.84 -12.14
N ILE A 81 -5.78 17.04 -12.58
CA ILE A 81 -5.91 16.29 -13.82
C ILE A 81 -6.80 15.08 -13.59
N LYS A 82 -7.70 14.83 -14.54
CA LYS A 82 -8.58 13.66 -14.50
C LYS A 82 -7.76 12.43 -14.93
N VAL A 83 -7.81 11.38 -14.12
CA VAL A 83 -7.12 10.12 -14.40
C VAL A 83 -8.18 9.05 -14.59
N GLN A 84 -8.24 8.46 -15.77
CA GLN A 84 -9.07 7.27 -15.98
C GLN A 84 -8.48 6.12 -15.16
N GLN A 85 -9.30 5.47 -14.35
CA GLN A 85 -8.85 4.31 -13.59
C GLN A 85 -8.61 3.15 -14.57
N LYS A 86 -7.42 2.53 -14.50
CA LYS A 86 -7.11 1.35 -15.32
C LYS A 86 -8.08 0.21 -15.02
N ASN A 87 -8.63 -0.43 -16.04
CA ASN A 87 -9.61 -1.51 -15.87
C ASN A 87 -9.02 -2.85 -15.36
N PHE A 88 -7.76 -2.91 -14.97
CA PHE A 88 -7.12 -4.16 -14.56
C PHE A 88 -6.00 -3.92 -13.56
N LEU A 89 -5.68 -4.96 -12.78
CA LEU A 89 -4.53 -4.98 -11.89
C LEU A 89 -3.30 -5.44 -12.68
N GLU A 90 -2.29 -4.59 -12.76
CA GLU A 90 -0.97 -4.99 -13.24
C GLU A 90 -0.14 -5.57 -12.08
N ASN A 91 0.71 -6.55 -12.40
CA ASN A 91 1.77 -7.05 -11.52
C ASN A 91 1.31 -7.76 -10.23
N VAL A 92 0.23 -8.55 -10.27
CA VAL A 92 -0.17 -9.43 -9.16
C VAL A 92 0.53 -10.78 -9.26
N ILE A 93 1.02 -11.30 -8.13
CA ILE A 93 1.66 -12.61 -8.03
C ILE A 93 0.64 -13.75 -8.21
N SER A 94 0.98 -14.74 -9.04
CA SER A 94 0.14 -15.92 -9.30
C SER A 94 0.10 -16.90 -8.10
N ASP A 95 -0.87 -17.84 -8.09
CA ASP A 95 -0.92 -18.92 -7.06
C ASP A 95 0.30 -19.80 -7.07
N ALA A 96 0.71 -20.21 -8.27
CA ALA A 96 1.93 -20.97 -8.46
C ALA A 96 3.14 -20.23 -7.89
N ASP A 97 3.37 -18.97 -8.28
CA ASP A 97 4.55 -18.20 -7.85
C ASP A 97 4.55 -17.94 -6.34
N TYR A 98 3.39 -17.62 -5.75
CA TYR A 98 3.27 -17.42 -4.31
C TYR A 98 3.60 -18.70 -3.53
N LYS A 99 3.01 -19.84 -3.93
CA LYS A 99 3.28 -21.13 -3.30
C LYS A 99 4.74 -21.53 -3.50
N PHE A 100 5.27 -21.37 -4.70
CA PHE A 100 6.66 -21.67 -5.04
C PHE A 100 7.63 -20.85 -4.19
N LEU A 101 7.50 -19.52 -4.17
CA LEU A 101 8.34 -18.63 -3.36
C LEU A 101 8.30 -19.03 -1.89
N LYS A 102 7.10 -19.23 -1.34
CA LYS A 102 6.93 -19.61 0.05
C LYS A 102 7.62 -20.95 0.35
N THR A 103 7.40 -21.97 -0.47
CA THR A 103 8.01 -23.29 -0.28
C THR A 103 9.54 -23.22 -0.40
N LYS A 104 10.09 -22.51 -1.40
CA LYS A 104 11.53 -22.33 -1.56
C LYS A 104 12.18 -21.62 -0.37
N LEU A 105 11.56 -20.55 0.14
CA LEU A 105 12.05 -19.87 1.34
C LEU A 105 12.13 -20.80 2.56
N LYS A 106 11.13 -21.68 2.74
CA LYS A 106 11.13 -22.67 3.82
C LYS A 106 12.24 -23.70 3.64
N ASN A 107 12.37 -24.26 2.44
CA ASN A 107 13.32 -25.34 2.16
C ASN A 107 14.78 -24.86 2.24
N ASP A 108 15.05 -23.61 1.84
CA ASP A 108 16.39 -23.03 1.88
C ASP A 108 16.75 -22.43 3.26
N GLY A 109 15.90 -22.61 4.28
CA GLY A 109 16.16 -22.14 5.65
C GLY A 109 15.90 -20.65 5.90
N TYR A 110 15.28 -19.92 4.96
CA TYR A 110 14.86 -18.52 5.14
C TYR A 110 13.53 -18.41 5.90
N THR A 111 13.45 -19.02 7.09
CA THR A 111 12.21 -19.18 7.87
C THR A 111 11.52 -17.85 8.17
N ASP A 112 12.27 -16.79 8.49
CA ASP A 112 11.69 -15.46 8.75
C ASP A 112 10.96 -14.91 7.53
N TRP A 113 11.56 -15.09 6.36
CA TRP A 113 11.02 -14.61 5.10
C TRP A 113 9.87 -15.48 4.60
N TYR A 114 9.90 -16.77 4.91
CA TYR A 114 8.74 -17.65 4.76
C TYR A 114 7.53 -17.08 5.52
N PHE A 115 7.70 -16.67 6.78
CA PHE A 115 6.62 -16.03 7.54
C PHE A 115 6.25 -14.65 6.99
N VAL A 116 7.21 -13.79 6.62
CA VAL A 116 6.89 -12.50 5.98
C VAL A 116 5.98 -12.69 4.75
N VAL A 117 6.33 -13.61 3.86
CA VAL A 117 5.54 -13.91 2.65
C VAL A 117 4.17 -14.49 3.01
N TRP A 118 4.11 -15.41 3.98
CA TRP A 118 2.84 -16.01 4.38
C TRP A 118 1.89 -14.99 5.03
N PHE A 119 2.38 -14.14 5.94
CA PHE A 119 1.57 -13.08 6.54
C PHE A 119 1.05 -12.09 5.50
N LEU A 120 1.90 -11.64 4.57
CA LEU A 120 1.49 -10.75 3.48
C LEU A 120 0.38 -11.37 2.61
N GLY A 121 0.50 -12.66 2.28
CA GLY A 121 -0.46 -13.36 1.43
C GLY A 121 -1.73 -13.85 2.12
N ALA A 122 -1.73 -13.98 3.46
CA ALA A 122 -2.83 -14.59 4.21
C ALA A 122 -3.64 -13.63 5.08
N THR A 123 -3.11 -12.44 5.39
CA THR A 123 -3.82 -11.45 6.23
C THR A 123 -4.34 -10.26 5.44
N GLY A 124 -3.83 -10.06 4.22
CA GLY A 124 -4.09 -8.87 3.44
C GLY A 124 -3.49 -7.60 4.05
N ALA A 125 -2.60 -7.66 5.05
CA ALA A 125 -2.00 -6.50 5.69
C ALA A 125 -1.27 -5.57 4.71
N ARG A 126 -1.31 -4.25 4.96
CA ARG A 126 -0.32 -3.33 4.37
C ARG A 126 1.05 -3.59 5.01
N ILE A 127 2.14 -3.25 4.32
CA ILE A 127 3.48 -3.43 4.87
C ILE A 127 3.68 -2.69 6.21
N SER A 128 3.14 -1.49 6.37
CA SER A 128 3.21 -0.74 7.62
C SER A 128 2.52 -1.45 8.79
N GLU A 129 1.43 -2.18 8.48
CA GLU A 129 0.61 -2.93 9.43
C GLU A 129 1.29 -4.26 9.80
N LEU A 130 1.84 -4.97 8.81
CA LEU A 130 2.66 -6.16 9.01
C LEU A 130 3.78 -5.91 10.03
N LEU A 131 4.44 -4.77 9.92
CA LEU A 131 5.53 -4.37 10.80
C LEU A 131 5.08 -4.08 12.24
N GLN A 132 3.78 -3.88 12.50
CA GLN A 132 3.25 -3.71 13.86
C GLN A 132 2.88 -5.04 14.53
N ILE A 133 2.93 -6.16 13.81
CA ILE A 133 2.57 -7.47 14.39
C ILE A 133 3.61 -7.85 15.44
N LYS A 134 3.11 -8.34 16.57
CA LYS A 134 3.86 -8.74 17.75
C LYS A 134 3.45 -10.15 18.17
N ALA A 135 4.24 -10.79 19.03
CA ALA A 135 3.99 -12.15 19.48
C ALA A 135 2.60 -12.31 20.14
N GLU A 136 2.17 -11.30 20.90
CA GLU A 136 0.89 -11.27 21.60
C GLU A 136 -0.29 -11.33 20.61
N HIS A 137 -0.15 -10.69 19.44
CA HIS A 137 -1.16 -10.74 18.38
C HIS A 137 -1.29 -12.14 17.77
N ILE A 138 -0.24 -12.96 17.79
CA ILE A 138 -0.31 -14.35 17.31
C ILE A 138 -1.13 -15.20 18.27
N GLU A 139 -1.03 -14.94 19.57
CA GLU A 139 -1.83 -15.64 20.56
C GLU A 139 -3.30 -15.28 20.47
N ILE A 140 -3.60 -13.98 20.52
CA ILE A 140 -4.96 -13.45 20.46
C ILE A 140 -5.60 -13.72 19.09
N GLY A 141 -4.81 -13.63 18.02
CA GLY A 141 -5.18 -13.92 16.65
C GLY A 141 -5.67 -12.74 15.82
N TYR A 142 -5.50 -11.53 16.33
CA TYR A 142 -5.73 -10.31 15.57
C TYR A 142 -4.85 -9.16 16.07
N LEU A 143 -4.74 -8.12 15.26
CA LEU A 143 -4.13 -6.84 15.58
C LEU A 143 -5.17 -5.74 15.31
N ASP A 144 -5.48 -4.94 16.32
CA ASP A 144 -6.33 -3.75 16.17
C ASP A 144 -5.47 -2.52 15.85
N MET A 145 -5.93 -1.70 14.89
CA MET A 145 -5.21 -0.53 14.40
C MET A 145 -6.13 0.67 14.30
N TYR A 146 -5.65 1.80 14.78
CA TYR A 146 -6.34 3.08 14.58
C TYR A 146 -6.10 3.57 13.16
N THR A 147 -7.20 3.90 12.48
CA THR A 147 -7.21 4.53 11.17
C THR A 147 -7.55 6.02 11.32
N LYS A 148 -7.41 6.79 10.23
CA LYS A 148 -7.76 8.21 10.23
C LYS A 148 -9.22 8.41 10.64
N GLY A 149 -9.48 9.44 11.44
CA GLY A 149 -10.81 9.73 11.98
C GLY A 149 -11.22 8.86 13.17
N GLY A 150 -10.27 8.22 13.87
CA GLY A 150 -10.52 7.52 15.13
C GLY A 150 -11.15 6.13 15.00
N LYS A 151 -11.34 5.63 13.78
CA LYS A 151 -11.93 4.29 13.55
C LYS A 151 -10.91 3.19 13.85
N ILE A 152 -11.32 2.16 14.58
CA ILE A 152 -10.52 0.96 14.82
C ILE A 152 -10.78 -0.05 13.71
N ARG A 153 -9.73 -0.59 13.12
CA ARG A 153 -9.77 -1.73 12.20
C ARG A 153 -9.06 -2.92 12.81
N ARG A 154 -9.69 -4.08 12.71
CA ARG A 154 -9.10 -5.36 13.08
C ARG A 154 -8.45 -6.06 11.88
N LEU A 155 -7.19 -6.47 12.02
CA LEU A 155 -6.48 -7.35 11.10
C LEU A 155 -6.47 -8.77 11.70
N TYR A 156 -7.19 -9.70 11.06
CA TYR A 156 -7.26 -11.08 11.52
C TYR A 156 -6.04 -11.90 11.05
N ILE A 157 -5.55 -12.79 11.91
CA ILE A 157 -4.45 -13.70 11.63
C ILE A 157 -5.03 -15.13 11.55
N PRO A 158 -5.03 -15.76 10.36
CA PRO A 158 -5.66 -17.08 10.19
C PRO A 158 -5.12 -18.15 11.14
N LYS A 159 -6.01 -19.00 11.69
CA LYS A 159 -5.67 -20.06 12.66
C LYS A 159 -4.43 -20.88 12.27
N LYS A 160 -4.39 -21.39 11.04
CA LYS A 160 -3.26 -22.19 10.52
C LYS A 160 -1.94 -21.42 10.48
N LEU A 161 -1.98 -20.12 10.19
CA LEU A 161 -0.79 -19.26 10.24
C LEU A 161 -0.33 -19.08 11.69
N ARG A 162 -1.26 -18.89 12.63
CA ARG A 162 -0.94 -18.76 14.07
C ARG A 162 -0.27 -20.01 14.61
N GLU A 163 -0.82 -21.19 14.32
CA GLU A 163 -0.28 -22.47 14.78
C GLU A 163 1.19 -22.67 14.36
N GLU A 164 1.51 -22.38 13.10
CA GLU A 164 2.90 -22.50 12.62
C GLU A 164 3.79 -21.35 13.12
N ALA A 165 3.25 -20.14 13.22
CA ALA A 165 3.99 -18.99 13.75
C ALA A 165 4.38 -19.19 15.23
N ARG A 166 3.52 -19.80 16.05
CA ARG A 166 3.85 -20.15 17.45
C ARG A 166 5.07 -21.05 17.55
N LYS A 167 5.16 -22.08 16.70
CA LYS A 167 6.31 -22.99 16.67
C LYS A 167 7.59 -22.23 16.31
N TRP A 168 7.52 -21.35 15.32
CA TRP A 168 8.63 -20.50 14.91
C TRP A 168 9.07 -19.52 15.99
N LEU A 169 8.13 -18.84 16.66
CA LEU A 169 8.43 -17.92 17.75
C LEU A 169 9.06 -18.64 18.95
N LYS A 170 8.58 -19.85 19.28
CA LYS A 170 9.18 -20.69 20.32
C LYS A 170 10.63 -21.08 19.98
N GLN A 171 10.90 -21.47 18.74
CA GLN A 171 12.26 -21.79 18.27
C GLN A 171 13.21 -20.59 18.33
N LYS A 172 12.67 -19.37 18.20
CA LYS A 172 13.42 -18.12 18.30
C LYS A 172 13.49 -17.52 19.69
N GLU A 173 12.87 -18.17 20.69
CA GLU A 173 12.75 -17.67 22.05
C GLU A 173 12.10 -16.26 22.12
N ILE A 174 11.21 -15.94 21.16
CA ILE A 174 10.46 -14.68 21.14
C ILE A 174 9.12 -14.92 21.84
N SER A 175 9.03 -14.47 23.09
CA SER A 175 7.78 -14.52 23.87
C SER A 175 6.95 -13.23 23.79
N SER A 176 7.58 -12.10 23.44
CA SER A 176 6.92 -10.79 23.40
C SER A 176 7.53 -9.83 22.37
N GLY A 177 6.77 -8.79 22.02
CA GLY A 177 7.21 -7.71 21.13
C GLY A 177 7.18 -8.07 19.64
N TYR A 178 7.76 -7.19 18.80
CA TYR A 178 7.69 -7.30 17.34
C TYR A 178 8.31 -8.61 16.83
N ILE A 179 7.67 -9.26 15.85
CA ILE A 179 8.12 -10.56 15.33
C ILE A 179 9.00 -10.44 14.07
N PHE A 180 8.85 -9.35 13.31
CA PHE A 180 9.65 -9.08 12.11
C PHE A 180 10.78 -8.12 12.45
N ARG A 181 11.93 -8.69 12.82
CA ARG A 181 13.13 -7.97 13.26
C ARG A 181 14.20 -7.97 12.17
N ASN A 182 15.08 -6.97 12.19
CA ASN A 182 16.31 -6.93 11.42
C ASN A 182 17.40 -7.77 12.15
N ARG A 183 18.60 -7.85 11.55
CA ARG A 183 19.74 -8.57 12.14
C ARG A 183 20.24 -8.02 13.49
N PHE A 184 19.85 -6.81 13.86
CA PHE A 184 20.22 -6.14 15.10
C PHE A 184 19.14 -6.28 16.19
N GLY A 185 18.03 -6.97 15.90
CA GLY A 185 16.91 -7.15 16.83
C GLY A 185 15.83 -6.07 16.77
N ASP A 186 16.06 -4.97 16.05
CA ASP A 186 15.05 -3.92 15.88
C ASP A 186 14.01 -4.29 14.83
N ARG A 187 12.87 -3.59 14.80
CA ARG A 187 11.85 -3.75 13.77
C ARG A 187 12.44 -3.51 12.37
N ILE A 188 12.25 -4.45 11.45
CA ILE A 188 12.70 -4.29 10.07
C ILE A 188 11.96 -3.14 9.38
N SER A 189 12.65 -2.39 8.51
CA SER A 189 12.03 -1.30 7.76
C SER A 189 11.21 -1.81 6.57
N ALA A 190 10.21 -1.04 6.16
CA ALA A 190 9.41 -1.37 4.98
C ALA A 190 10.29 -1.47 3.70
N ARG A 191 11.30 -0.59 3.61
CA ARG A 191 12.30 -0.61 2.53
C ARG A 191 13.12 -1.90 2.57
N GLY A 192 13.52 -2.36 3.76
CA GLY A 192 14.26 -3.61 3.95
C GLY A 192 13.48 -4.82 3.46
N ILE A 193 12.19 -4.94 3.83
CA ILE A 193 11.32 -6.00 3.31
C ILE A 193 11.20 -5.92 1.78
N ALA A 194 10.96 -4.73 1.23
CA ALA A 194 10.80 -4.58 -0.21
C ALA A 194 12.07 -4.98 -0.98
N GLN A 195 13.25 -4.58 -0.49
CA GLN A 195 14.53 -4.95 -1.10
C GLN A 195 14.78 -6.45 -1.01
N GLN A 196 14.56 -7.06 0.15
CA GLN A 196 14.80 -8.50 0.30
C GLN A 196 13.84 -9.34 -0.55
N LEU A 197 12.58 -8.92 -0.68
CA LEU A 197 11.64 -9.56 -1.59
C LEU A 197 12.12 -9.52 -3.05
N LYS A 198 12.76 -8.43 -3.50
CA LYS A 198 13.39 -8.37 -4.83
C LYS A 198 14.60 -9.29 -4.94
N PHE A 199 15.41 -9.38 -3.89
CA PHE A 199 16.53 -10.31 -3.86
C PHE A 199 16.05 -11.76 -4.02
N PHE A 200 15.01 -12.19 -3.29
CA PHE A 200 14.46 -13.55 -3.45
C PHE A 200 13.80 -13.76 -4.81
N ALA A 201 13.18 -12.72 -5.37
CA ALA A 201 12.66 -12.81 -6.73
C ALA A 201 13.76 -13.11 -7.74
N GLU A 202 14.90 -12.42 -7.64
CA GLU A 202 16.09 -12.68 -8.45
C GLU A 202 16.64 -14.08 -8.24
N LYS A 203 16.89 -14.44 -6.97
CA LYS A 203 17.47 -15.73 -6.58
C LYS A 203 16.66 -16.92 -7.12
N TYR A 204 15.33 -16.81 -7.15
CA TYR A 204 14.45 -17.89 -7.56
C TYR A 204 13.90 -17.74 -8.98
N GLY A 205 14.42 -16.82 -9.79
CA GLY A 205 13.99 -16.63 -11.18
C GLY A 205 12.55 -16.12 -11.34
N LEU A 206 11.99 -15.47 -10.31
CA LEU A 206 10.65 -14.91 -10.33
C LEU A 206 10.66 -13.49 -10.90
N ASN A 207 9.55 -13.09 -11.50
CA ASN A 207 9.41 -11.74 -12.06
C ASN A 207 9.48 -10.69 -10.94
N LYS A 208 10.60 -9.96 -10.88
CA LYS A 208 10.82 -8.87 -9.93
C LYS A 208 9.68 -7.85 -9.93
N LYS A 209 8.99 -7.61 -11.03
CA LYS A 209 7.89 -6.64 -11.08
C LYS A 209 6.69 -7.04 -10.22
N VAL A 210 6.47 -8.33 -9.97
CA VAL A 210 5.30 -8.84 -9.22
C VAL A 210 5.61 -9.22 -7.77
N ILE A 211 6.88 -9.34 -7.39
CA ILE A 211 7.28 -9.69 -6.01
C ILE A 211 7.49 -8.41 -5.19
N TYR A 212 6.42 -7.93 -4.56
CA TYR A 212 6.42 -6.78 -3.65
C TYR A 212 5.17 -6.80 -2.74
N PRO A 213 5.17 -6.13 -1.58
CA PRO A 213 4.11 -6.27 -0.56
C PRO A 213 2.67 -6.08 -1.08
N HIS A 214 2.43 -5.05 -1.90
CA HIS A 214 1.10 -4.78 -2.43
C HIS A 214 0.60 -5.88 -3.38
N SER A 215 1.49 -6.56 -4.10
CA SER A 215 1.11 -7.68 -4.96
C SER A 215 0.58 -8.87 -4.15
N PHE A 216 1.22 -9.20 -3.01
CA PHE A 216 0.69 -10.23 -2.09
C PHE A 216 -0.66 -9.83 -1.49
N ARG A 217 -0.85 -8.55 -1.16
CA ARG A 217 -2.14 -8.04 -0.69
C ARG A 217 -3.23 -8.10 -1.77
N HIS A 218 -2.90 -7.77 -3.02
CA HIS A 218 -3.82 -7.95 -4.14
C HIS A 218 -4.17 -9.42 -4.33
N ARG A 219 -3.21 -10.30 -4.10
CA ARG A 219 -3.44 -11.72 -4.18
C ARG A 219 -4.38 -12.23 -3.08
N PHE A 220 -4.21 -11.76 -1.84
CA PHE A 220 -5.16 -12.04 -0.76
C PHE A 220 -6.58 -11.67 -1.19
N ALA A 221 -6.77 -10.46 -1.74
CA ALA A 221 -8.06 -9.97 -2.20
C ALA A 221 -8.69 -10.84 -3.30
N LYS A 222 -7.91 -11.20 -4.34
CA LYS A 222 -8.38 -12.11 -5.39
C LYS A 222 -8.80 -13.47 -4.84
N ASN A 223 -7.93 -14.11 -4.06
CA ASN A 223 -8.21 -15.42 -3.48
C ASN A 223 -9.39 -15.38 -2.49
N PHE A 224 -9.60 -14.26 -1.80
CA PHE A 224 -10.78 -14.09 -0.95
C PHE A 224 -12.05 -14.05 -1.80
N LEU A 225 -12.13 -13.19 -2.83
CA LEU A 225 -13.30 -13.08 -3.70
C LEU A 225 -13.59 -14.35 -4.50
N GLU A 226 -12.55 -15.06 -4.95
CA GLU A 226 -12.67 -16.36 -5.62
C GLU A 226 -13.34 -17.42 -4.73
N LYS A 227 -13.10 -17.37 -3.42
CA LYS A 227 -13.65 -18.34 -2.44
C LYS A 227 -14.92 -17.86 -1.77
N PHE A 228 -15.06 -16.55 -1.61
CA PHE A 228 -16.12 -15.89 -0.88
C PHE A 228 -16.37 -14.52 -1.52
N ASN A 229 -17.34 -14.48 -2.43
CA ASN A 229 -17.63 -13.35 -3.31
C ASN A 229 -18.36 -12.20 -2.58
N ASP A 230 -17.79 -11.71 -1.48
CA ASP A 230 -18.29 -10.58 -0.69
C ASP A 230 -17.28 -9.43 -0.72
N ILE A 231 -17.54 -8.44 -1.58
CA ILE A 231 -16.69 -7.27 -1.73
C ILE A 231 -16.78 -6.31 -0.53
N ALA A 232 -17.93 -6.23 0.14
CA ALA A 232 -18.12 -5.33 1.27
C ALA A 232 -17.28 -5.81 2.45
N LEU A 233 -17.40 -7.10 2.79
CA LEU A 233 -16.56 -7.71 3.81
C LEU A 233 -15.08 -7.62 3.45
N LEU A 234 -14.70 -7.85 2.19
CA LEU A 234 -13.30 -7.68 1.78
C LEU A 234 -12.83 -6.24 1.97
N ALA A 235 -13.64 -5.23 1.66
CA ALA A 235 -13.29 -3.83 1.86
C ALA A 235 -13.01 -3.52 3.33
N ASP A 236 -13.85 -4.03 4.23
CA ASP A 236 -13.68 -3.89 5.69
C ASP A 236 -12.40 -4.59 6.17
N LEU A 237 -12.20 -5.86 5.76
CA LEU A 237 -11.01 -6.64 6.10
C LEU A 237 -9.73 -5.98 5.60
N MET A 238 -9.77 -5.33 4.44
CA MET A 238 -8.64 -4.60 3.89
C MET A 238 -8.49 -3.19 4.49
N GLY A 239 -9.53 -2.63 5.10
CA GLY A 239 -9.51 -1.27 5.62
C GLY A 239 -9.46 -0.24 4.51
N HIS A 240 -10.35 -0.38 3.54
CA HIS A 240 -10.58 0.64 2.53
C HIS A 240 -11.71 1.56 2.98
N GLU A 241 -11.48 2.88 2.92
CA GLU A 241 -12.50 3.87 3.28
C GLU A 241 -13.68 3.89 2.30
N SER A 242 -13.51 3.34 1.10
CA SER A 242 -14.55 3.25 0.07
C SER A 242 -14.44 1.92 -0.69
N ILE A 243 -15.61 1.34 -0.98
CA ILE A 243 -15.77 0.08 -1.72
C ILE A 243 -15.19 0.21 -3.14
N GLU A 244 -15.19 1.40 -3.73
CA GLU A 244 -14.59 1.69 -5.04
C GLU A 244 -13.11 1.31 -5.08
N THR A 245 -12.40 1.45 -3.95
CA THR A 245 -11.00 1.02 -3.83
C THR A 245 -10.86 -0.50 -3.92
N THR A 246 -11.84 -1.24 -3.44
CA THR A 246 -11.90 -2.72 -3.52
C THR A 246 -12.42 -3.19 -4.88
N ARG A 247 -13.22 -2.38 -5.59
CA ARG A 247 -13.79 -2.74 -6.91
C ARG A 247 -12.72 -3.07 -7.94
N ILE A 248 -11.49 -2.57 -7.78
CA ILE A 248 -10.34 -2.93 -8.63
C ILE A 248 -10.09 -4.45 -8.69
N TYR A 249 -10.46 -5.20 -7.64
CA TYR A 249 -10.28 -6.66 -7.57
C TYR A 249 -11.33 -7.46 -8.32
N LEU A 250 -12.52 -6.89 -8.52
CA LEU A 250 -13.59 -7.51 -9.31
C LEU A 250 -13.43 -7.30 -10.80
N ARG A 251 -12.44 -6.51 -11.23
CA ARG A 251 -12.31 -6.15 -12.64
C ARG A 251 -11.92 -7.38 -13.47
N ARG A 252 -12.78 -7.65 -14.45
CA ARG A 252 -12.64 -8.69 -15.46
C ARG A 252 -12.42 -8.02 -16.81
N THR A 253 -11.62 -8.63 -17.66
CA THR A 253 -11.46 -8.25 -19.07
C THR A 253 -12.80 -8.37 -19.81
N ALA A 254 -12.93 -7.70 -20.95
CA ALA A 254 -14.13 -7.80 -21.78
C ALA A 254 -14.43 -9.25 -22.19
N SER A 255 -13.40 -10.02 -22.54
CA SER A 255 -13.52 -11.44 -22.86
C SER A 255 -14.06 -12.27 -21.69
N GLU A 256 -13.53 -12.06 -20.48
CA GLU A 256 -14.01 -12.77 -19.28
C GLU A 256 -15.47 -12.39 -18.95
N GLN A 257 -15.85 -11.14 -19.18
CA GLN A 257 -17.24 -10.70 -19.01
C GLN A 257 -18.15 -11.40 -20.01
N GLN A 258 -17.78 -11.44 -21.30
CA GLN A 258 -18.55 -12.11 -22.34
C GLN A 258 -18.73 -13.60 -22.01
N THR A 259 -17.65 -14.31 -21.67
CA THR A 259 -17.73 -15.74 -21.29
C THR A 259 -18.68 -15.98 -20.11
N ILE A 260 -18.73 -15.06 -19.15
CA ILE A 260 -19.63 -15.16 -18.00
C ILE A 260 -21.07 -14.86 -18.41
N VAL A 261 -21.28 -13.87 -19.26
CA VAL A 261 -22.61 -13.57 -19.82
C VAL A 261 -23.11 -14.77 -20.62
N ASP A 262 -22.32 -15.33 -21.53
CA ASP A 262 -22.68 -16.51 -22.34
C ASP A 262 -23.00 -17.72 -21.46
N LYS A 263 -22.30 -17.87 -20.33
CA LYS A 263 -22.53 -18.96 -19.37
C LYS A 263 -23.79 -18.76 -18.52
N VAL A 264 -24.12 -17.52 -18.18
CA VAL A 264 -25.20 -17.19 -17.22
C VAL A 264 -26.52 -16.92 -17.95
N VAL A 265 -26.48 -16.27 -19.10
CA VAL A 265 -27.64 -15.88 -19.91
C VAL A 265 -27.83 -16.94 -20.99
N THR A 266 -28.60 -17.97 -20.64
CA THR A 266 -28.91 -19.11 -21.53
C THR A 266 -30.36 -19.13 -22.00
N TRP A 267 -31.09 -18.02 -21.84
CA TRP A 267 -32.50 -17.85 -22.20
C TRP A 267 -32.66 -16.88 -23.36
#